data_AF-A0A353LFJ2-F1
#
_entry.id   AF-A0A353LFJ2-F1
#
_cell.length_a   1.000
_cell.length_b   1.000
_cell.length_c   1.000
_cell.angle_alpha   90.00
_cell.angle_beta   90.00
_cell.angle_gamma   90.00
#
_symmetry.space_group_name_H-M   'P 1'
#
loop_
_entity.id
_entity.type
_entity.pdbx_description
1 polymer ?
#
loop_
_entity_poly.entity_id
_entity_poly.type
_entity_poly.pdbx_seq_one_letter_code
_entity_poly.pdbx_strand_id
1 'polypeptide(L)'
;GDFVLLAGSDMKEYTLPEGVTERPKFPVIQKKQPSSENPAGEWNKVKITVQDGVVDVYVNDVHQNTGTGLVKEGNIGLQSEGKEILFRNLVLTKM
;
A
#
# COMPACT_ATOMS: atom_id res chain seq x y z
N GLY A 1 0.01 -4.34 -4.27
CA GLY A 1 -0.75 -5.46 -3.69
C GLY A 1 -1.91 -4.88 -2.90
N ASP A 2 -2.15 -5.36 -1.71
CA ASP A 2 -3.24 -4.87 -0.87
C ASP A 2 -2.76 -3.66 -0.03
N PHE A 3 -3.66 -2.84 0.51
CA PHE A 3 -3.32 -1.87 1.56
C PHE A 3 -3.63 -2.45 2.92
N VAL A 4 -2.61 -2.51 3.79
CA VAL A 4 -2.75 -2.94 5.18
C VAL A 4 -2.64 -1.70 6.06
N LEU A 5 -3.71 -1.38 6.77
CA LEU A 5 -3.82 -0.14 7.54
C LEU A 5 -3.25 -0.34 8.95
N LEU A 6 -2.01 0.12 9.17
CA LEU A 6 -1.29 -0.04 10.43
C LEU A 6 -1.54 1.15 11.39
N ALA A 7 -1.35 0.90 12.69
CA ALA A 7 -1.27 1.93 13.74
C ALA A 7 -2.44 2.95 13.74
N GLY A 8 -3.67 2.50 13.46
CA GLY A 8 -4.85 3.36 13.44
C GLY A 8 -5.01 4.20 12.17
N SER A 9 -4.18 3.98 11.14
CA SER A 9 -4.39 4.59 9.83
C SER A 9 -5.74 4.18 9.23
N ASP A 10 -6.28 5.07 8.41
CA ASP A 10 -7.55 4.85 7.73
C ASP A 10 -7.59 5.45 6.32
N MET A 11 -8.43 4.88 5.47
CA MET A 11 -8.66 5.34 4.10
C MET A 11 -10.15 5.23 3.78
N LYS A 12 -10.66 6.12 2.93
CA LYS A 12 -12.09 6.17 2.56
C LYS A 12 -12.61 4.86 1.94
N GLU A 13 -11.72 4.09 1.32
CA GLU A 13 -12.02 2.86 0.60
C GLU A 13 -12.13 1.64 1.55
N TYR A 14 -11.76 1.79 2.82
CA TYR A 14 -12.02 0.74 3.81
C TYR A 14 -13.43 0.85 4.36
N THR A 15 -14.20 -0.22 4.23
CA THR A 15 -15.48 -0.41 4.90
C THR A 15 -15.41 -1.61 5.82
N LEU A 16 -15.99 -1.50 7.03
CA LEU A 16 -16.12 -2.64 7.92
C LEU A 16 -17.00 -3.70 7.24
N PRO A 17 -16.54 -4.96 7.10
CA PRO A 17 -17.33 -5.99 6.45
C PRO A 17 -18.65 -6.24 7.17
N GLU A 18 -19.67 -6.66 6.43
CA GLU A 18 -20.97 -6.99 7.00
C GLU A 18 -20.84 -8.08 8.08
N GLY A 19 -21.52 -7.88 9.21
CA GLY A 19 -21.47 -8.80 10.35
C GLY A 19 -20.25 -8.63 11.26
N VAL A 20 -19.28 -7.79 10.90
CA VAL A 20 -18.15 -7.43 11.78
C VAL A 20 -18.52 -6.19 12.58
N THR A 21 -18.39 -6.26 13.91
CA THR A 21 -18.72 -5.15 14.83
C THR A 21 -17.50 -4.36 15.28
N GLU A 22 -16.30 -4.96 15.19
CA GLU A 22 -15.06 -4.36 15.63
C GLU A 22 -14.06 -4.24 14.48
N ARG A 23 -13.41 -3.08 14.38
CA ARG A 23 -12.37 -2.87 13.38
C ARG A 23 -11.19 -3.81 13.68
N PRO A 24 -10.75 -4.64 12.73
CA PRO A 24 -9.60 -5.52 12.94
C PRO A 24 -8.33 -4.70 13.20
N LYS A 25 -7.37 -5.28 13.91
CA LYS A 25 -6.06 -4.65 14.18
C LYS A 25 -5.31 -4.26 12.91
N PHE A 26 -5.50 -5.03 11.84
CA PHE A 26 -4.90 -4.83 10.53
C PHE A 26 -5.98 -4.87 9.43
N PRO A 27 -6.76 -3.79 9.27
CA PRO A 27 -7.70 -3.68 8.17
C PRO A 27 -7.00 -3.78 6.82
N VAL A 28 -7.63 -4.48 5.87
CA VAL A 28 -7.06 -4.70 4.53
C VAL A 28 -8.01 -4.21 3.46
N ILE A 29 -7.52 -3.39 2.55
CA ILE A 29 -8.17 -3.04 1.30
C ILE A 29 -7.52 -3.87 0.19
N GLN A 30 -8.31 -4.76 -0.41
CA GLN A 30 -7.82 -5.67 -1.45
C GLN A 30 -7.38 -4.90 -2.69
N LYS A 31 -6.35 -5.41 -3.36
CA LYS A 31 -5.92 -4.99 -4.69
C LYS A 31 -7.06 -5.11 -5.70
N LYS A 32 -7.01 -4.25 -6.71
CA LYS A 32 -8.01 -4.15 -7.78
C LYS A 32 -7.76 -5.11 -8.94
N GLN A 33 -6.56 -5.66 -9.06
CA GLN A 33 -6.14 -6.54 -10.14
C GLN A 33 -5.52 -7.81 -9.58
N PRO A 34 -5.42 -8.90 -10.37
CA PRO A 34 -4.56 -10.02 -10.02
C PRO A 34 -3.15 -9.57 -9.63
N SER A 35 -2.48 -10.36 -8.80
CA SER A 35 -1.11 -10.02 -8.40
C SER A 35 -0.23 -9.88 -9.63
N SER A 36 0.51 -8.78 -9.70
CA SER A 36 1.56 -8.54 -10.70
C SER A 36 2.95 -8.74 -10.10
N GLU A 37 3.05 -9.26 -8.87
CA GLU A 37 4.32 -9.53 -8.21
C GLU A 37 5.03 -10.75 -8.82
N ASN A 38 6.33 -10.61 -9.06
CA ASN A 38 7.20 -11.72 -9.40
C ASN A 38 7.40 -12.64 -8.19
N PRO A 39 7.80 -13.90 -8.41
CA PRO A 39 8.10 -14.85 -7.33
C PRO A 39 9.16 -14.34 -6.34
N ALA A 40 9.15 -14.91 -5.14
CA ALA A 40 10.15 -14.58 -4.11
C ALA A 40 11.58 -14.85 -4.61
N GLY A 41 12.47 -13.88 -4.39
CA GLY A 41 13.85 -13.90 -4.90
C GLY A 41 14.04 -13.10 -6.18
N GLU A 42 12.96 -12.72 -6.87
CA GLU A 42 13.00 -11.84 -8.03
C GLU A 42 12.70 -10.39 -7.66
N TRP A 43 13.17 -9.46 -8.50
CA TRP A 43 12.96 -8.04 -8.28
C TRP A 43 11.56 -7.61 -8.73
N ASN A 44 10.90 -6.82 -7.87
CA ASN A 44 9.67 -6.12 -8.21
C ASN A 44 9.94 -4.61 -8.32
N LYS A 45 9.27 -3.95 -9.26
CA LYS A 45 9.25 -2.49 -9.38
C LYS A 45 7.98 -1.95 -8.75
N VAL A 46 8.12 -1.09 -7.75
CA VAL A 46 7.00 -0.42 -7.11
C VAL A 46 7.06 1.07 -7.42
N LYS A 47 5.93 1.64 -7.85
CA LYS A 47 5.76 3.09 -8.01
C LYS A 47 4.57 3.52 -7.18
N ILE A 48 4.79 4.53 -6.33
CA ILE A 48 3.76 5.11 -5.48
C ILE A 48 3.67 6.59 -5.82
N THR A 49 2.46 7.09 -6.04
CA THR A 49 2.20 8.53 -6.20
C THR A 49 1.26 8.98 -5.08
N VAL A 50 1.53 10.15 -4.51
CA VAL A 50 0.68 10.78 -3.50
C VAL A 50 0.37 12.19 -3.96
N GLN A 51 -0.90 12.48 -4.25
CA GLN A 51 -1.36 13.79 -4.68
C GLN A 51 -2.66 14.14 -3.97
N ASP A 52 -2.67 15.26 -3.24
CA ASP A 52 -3.85 15.76 -2.51
C ASP A 52 -4.52 14.73 -1.57
N GLY A 53 -3.73 13.81 -1.01
CA GLY A 53 -4.21 12.73 -0.14
C GLY A 53 -4.68 11.48 -0.87
N VAL A 54 -4.62 11.46 -2.20
CA VAL A 54 -4.84 10.26 -3.02
C VAL A 54 -3.51 9.54 -3.21
N VAL A 55 -3.47 8.26 -2.84
CA VAL A 55 -2.32 7.37 -2.96
C VAL A 55 -2.63 6.35 -4.04
N ASP A 56 -1.84 6.32 -5.11
CA ASP A 56 -1.87 5.25 -6.11
C ASP A 56 -0.64 4.37 -6.00
N VAL A 57 -0.82 3.06 -6.13
CA VAL A 57 0.26 2.08 -6.12
C VAL A 57 0.25 1.24 -7.37
N TYR A 58 1.42 1.17 -8.00
CA TYR A 58 1.71 0.31 -9.14
C TYR A 58 2.77 -0.72 -8.73
N VAL A 59 2.57 -1.97 -9.13
CA VAL A 59 3.56 -3.04 -8.98
C VAL A 59 3.79 -3.64 -10.36
N ASN A 60 5.05 -3.69 -10.80
CA ASN A 60 5.46 -4.12 -12.13
C ASN A 60 4.59 -3.47 -13.24
N ASP A 61 4.45 -2.15 -13.14
CA ASP A 61 3.72 -1.27 -14.05
C ASP A 61 2.18 -1.50 -14.13
N VAL A 62 1.64 -2.44 -13.34
CA VAL A 62 0.19 -2.65 -13.17
C VAL A 62 -0.33 -1.82 -12.00
N HIS A 63 -1.41 -1.05 -12.21
CA HIS A 63 -2.10 -0.32 -11.15
C HIS A 63 -2.81 -1.31 -10.22
N GLN A 64 -2.33 -1.42 -8.98
CA GLN A 64 -2.80 -2.41 -8.02
C GLN A 64 -3.82 -1.83 -7.06
N ASN A 65 -3.69 -0.57 -6.66
CA ASN A 65 -4.59 0.03 -5.69
C ASN A 65 -4.60 1.56 -5.72
N THR A 66 -5.70 2.14 -5.24
CA THR A 66 -5.84 3.57 -4.94
C THR A 66 -6.50 3.73 -3.57
N GLY A 67 -6.08 4.74 -2.82
CA GLY A 67 -6.64 5.03 -1.50
C GLY A 67 -6.66 6.52 -1.22
N THR A 68 -7.69 6.98 -0.53
CA THR A 68 -7.88 8.38 -0.21
C THR A 68 -7.78 8.59 1.29
N GLY A 69 -6.72 9.26 1.73
CA GLY A 69 -6.49 9.65 3.12
C GLY A 69 -6.83 11.12 3.40
N LEU A 70 -6.99 11.46 4.67
CA LEU A 70 -7.08 12.85 5.14
C LEU A 70 -5.70 13.47 5.40
N VAL A 71 -4.69 12.63 5.64
CA VAL A 71 -3.30 13.03 5.85
C VAL A 71 -2.62 13.20 4.50
N LYS A 72 -1.99 14.37 4.28
CA LYS A 72 -1.40 14.75 2.99
C LYS A 72 0.13 14.79 2.98
N GLU A 73 0.76 14.63 4.13
CA GLU A 73 2.22 14.64 4.29
C GLU A 73 2.65 13.70 5.41
N GLY A 74 3.91 13.25 5.36
CA GLY A 74 4.46 12.32 6.33
C GLY A 74 5.83 11.79 5.92
N ASN A 75 6.34 10.83 6.69
CA ASN A 75 7.60 10.17 6.38
C ASN A 75 7.39 8.95 5.48
N ILE A 76 8.40 8.65 4.66
CA ILE A 76 8.47 7.41 3.89
C ILE A 76 9.32 6.42 4.68
N GLY A 77 8.77 5.24 4.93
CA GLY A 77 9.45 4.15 5.64
C GLY A 77 9.55 2.89 4.78
N LEU A 78 10.65 2.16 4.96
CA LEU A 78 10.81 0.81 4.43
C LEU A 78 10.72 -0.16 5.60
N GLN A 79 9.82 -1.13 5.51
CA GLN A 79 9.55 -2.08 6.58
C GLN A 79 9.88 -3.50 6.13
N SER A 80 10.39 -4.31 7.05
CA SER A 80 10.41 -5.77 6.92
C SER A 80 9.70 -6.41 8.10
N GLU A 81 8.89 -7.43 7.84
CA GLU A 81 8.25 -8.23 8.87
C GLU A 81 8.61 -9.71 8.67
N GLY A 82 9.35 -10.29 9.62
CA GLY A 82 9.58 -11.73 9.74
C GLY A 82 10.63 -12.38 8.81
N LYS A 83 11.01 -11.76 7.69
CA LYS A 83 12.03 -12.30 6.77
C LYS A 83 12.98 -11.22 6.25
N GLU A 84 14.02 -11.63 5.54
CA GLU A 84 14.91 -10.72 4.84
C GLU A 84 14.19 -10.05 3.66
N ILE A 85 14.47 -8.78 3.43
CA ILE A 85 14.02 -8.00 2.28
C ILE A 85 15.15 -7.11 1.78
N LEU A 86 15.24 -6.93 0.47
CA LEU A 86 16.24 -6.09 -0.18
C LEU A 86 15.55 -4.95 -0.94
N PHE A 87 16.06 -3.73 -0.80
CA PHE A 87 15.59 -2.56 -1.53
C PHE A 87 16.75 -1.97 -2.35
N ARG A 88 16.46 -1.52 -3.57
CA ARG A 88 17.42 -0.80 -4.43
C ARG A 88 16.71 0.20 -5.32
N ASN A 89 17.46 1.16 -5.86
CA ASN A 89 16.95 2.18 -6.79
C ASN A 89 15.79 3.01 -6.24
N LEU A 90 15.89 3.45 -4.97
CA LEU A 90 14.90 4.33 -4.36
C LEU A 90 15.06 5.75 -4.90
N VAL A 91 14.05 6.23 -5.61
CA VAL A 91 14.02 7.56 -6.20
C VAL A 91 12.78 8.29 -5.70
N LEU A 92 12.99 9.50 -5.18
CA LEU A 92 11.91 10.38 -4.75
C LEU A 92 11.89 11.60 -5.67
N THR A 93 10.70 11.91 -6.17
CA THR A 93 10.45 13.11 -6.97
C THR A 93 9.33 13.88 -6.29
N LYS A 94 9.58 15.15 -5.97
CA LYS A 94 8.52 16.04 -5.48
C LYS A 94 7.58 16.36 -6.64
N MET A 95 6.28 16.18 -6.41
CA MET A 95 5.21 16.53 -7.34
C MET A 95 4.75 17.97 -7.14
#